data_AF-A0A9E5MTW7-F1
#
_entry.id   AF-A0A9E5MTW7-F1
#
_cell.length_a   1.000
_cell.length_b   1.000
_cell.length_c   1.000
_cell.angle_alpha   90.00
_cell.angle_beta   90.00
_cell.angle_gamma   90.00
#
_symmetry.space_group_name_H-M   'P 1'
#
loop_
_entity.id
_entity.type
_entity.pdbx_description
1 polymer ?
#
loop_
_entity_poly.entity_id
_entity_poly.type
_entity_poly.pdbx_seq_one_letter_code
_entity_poly.pdbx_strand_id
1 'polypeptide(L)'
;MHEWMGDNGHTPHIVVDARVDGVNVPREHVKDGKIILNISDTAAHNLKLTNSAVSFRARFSGVPFDVWVPMQSVLGIYARETGQGMIFSHDADTADQKIRDTEADSPRSRPHLKLVK
;
A
#
# COMPACT_ATOMS: atom_id res chain seq x y z
N MET A 1 -7.97 -2.47 -1.70
CA MET A 1 -7.31 -3.65 -1.07
C MET A 1 -7.63 -3.78 0.40
N HIS A 2 -7.35 -2.77 1.22
CA HIS A 2 -7.72 -2.76 2.65
C HIS A 2 -9.21 -3.07 2.85
N GLU A 3 -10.09 -2.26 2.24
CA GLU A 3 -11.56 -2.46 2.32
C GLU A 3 -11.97 -3.85 1.84
N TRP A 4 -11.49 -4.27 0.67
CA TRP A 4 -11.77 -5.61 0.13
C TRP A 4 -11.36 -6.74 1.10
N MET A 5 -10.22 -6.63 1.77
CA MET A 5 -9.81 -7.63 2.79
C MET A 5 -10.78 -7.60 3.98
N GLY A 6 -11.14 -6.41 4.47
CA GLY A 6 -12.10 -6.25 5.57
C GLY A 6 -13.48 -6.83 5.26
N ASP A 7 -14.02 -6.54 4.08
CA ASP A 7 -15.33 -7.02 3.62
C ASP A 7 -15.38 -8.56 3.50
N ASN A 8 -14.23 -9.20 3.23
CA ASN A 8 -14.10 -10.65 3.17
C ASN A 8 -13.73 -11.29 4.52
N GLY A 9 -13.72 -10.51 5.61
CA GLY A 9 -13.39 -11.00 6.95
C GLY A 9 -11.91 -11.35 7.13
N HIS A 10 -11.03 -10.77 6.33
CA HIS A 10 -9.58 -10.94 6.42
C HIS A 10 -8.92 -9.80 7.19
N THR A 11 -7.75 -10.07 7.77
CA THR A 11 -7.00 -9.09 8.56
C THR A 11 -5.88 -8.46 7.72
N PRO A 12 -6.05 -7.22 7.22
CA PRO A 12 -5.05 -6.57 6.38
C PRO A 12 -3.78 -6.24 7.17
N HIS A 13 -2.64 -6.71 6.67
CA HIS A 13 -1.31 -6.40 7.18
C HIS A 13 -0.46 -5.73 6.09
N ILE A 14 0.31 -4.72 6.46
CA ILE A 14 1.31 -4.11 5.59
C ILE A 14 2.71 -4.50 6.02
N VAL A 15 3.60 -4.66 5.04
CA VAL A 15 5.03 -4.82 5.26
C VAL A 15 5.70 -3.48 4.98
N VAL A 16 6.50 -3.00 5.93
CA VAL A 16 7.14 -1.69 5.86
C VAL A 16 8.65 -1.83 5.98
N ASP A 17 9.40 -1.13 5.14
CA ASP A 17 10.84 -0.93 5.31
C ASP A 17 11.09 0.16 6.35
N ALA A 18 11.51 -0.24 7.55
CA ALA A 18 11.72 0.68 8.66
C ALA A 18 13.01 1.52 8.50
N ARG A 19 13.85 1.24 7.50
CA ARG A 19 15.11 1.98 7.27
C ARG A 19 14.90 3.27 6.47
N VAL A 20 13.72 3.43 5.87
CA VAL A 20 13.36 4.63 5.10
C VAL A 20 13.15 5.81 6.03
N ASP A 21 13.69 6.97 5.65
CA ASP A 21 13.54 8.21 6.40
C ASP A 21 12.07 8.60 6.56
N GLY A 22 11.74 9.13 7.74
CA GLY A 22 10.39 9.53 8.10
C GLY A 22 9.49 8.39 8.59
N VAL A 23 9.93 7.12 8.55
CA VAL A 23 9.18 6.03 9.20
C VAL A 23 9.27 6.17 10.73
N ASN A 24 8.10 6.35 11.37
CA ASN A 24 7.94 6.38 12.82
C ASN A 24 7.11 5.16 13.28
N VAL A 25 7.82 4.18 13.83
CA VAL A 25 7.28 2.93 14.36
C VAL A 25 8.10 2.52 15.59
N PRO A 26 7.56 1.69 16.49
CA PRO A 26 8.32 1.19 17.64
C PRO A 26 9.48 0.31 17.17
N ARG A 27 10.71 0.78 17.41
CA ARG A 27 11.93 0.18 16.85
C ARG A 27 12.22 -1.21 17.40
N GLU A 28 11.75 -1.51 18.60
CA GLU A 28 11.88 -2.82 19.25
C GLU A 28 11.05 -3.92 18.57
N HIS A 29 10.09 -3.56 17.72
CA HIS A 29 9.29 -4.51 16.93
C HIS A 29 9.82 -4.70 15.49
N VAL A 30 10.89 -3.98 15.12
CA VAL A 30 11.54 -4.09 13.81
C VAL A 30 12.45 -5.32 13.78
N LYS A 31 12.34 -6.12 12.71
CA LYS A 31 13.18 -7.30 12.45
C LYS A 31 13.71 -7.23 11.03
N ASP A 32 15.02 -7.41 10.86
CA ASP A 32 15.70 -7.36 9.55
C ASP A 32 15.39 -6.08 8.74
N GLY A 33 15.30 -4.95 9.47
CA GLY A 33 14.96 -3.65 8.88
C GLY A 33 13.51 -3.51 8.44
N LYS A 34 12.64 -4.48 8.73
CA LYS A 34 11.22 -4.46 8.37
C LYS A 34 10.32 -4.53 9.59
N ILE A 35 9.11 -4.02 9.44
CA ILE A 35 8.04 -4.22 10.41
C ILE A 35 6.76 -4.60 9.68
N ILE A 36 6.01 -5.51 10.29
CA ILE A 36 4.69 -5.90 9.81
C ILE A 36 3.68 -5.21 10.72
N LEU A 37 2.74 -4.47 10.13
CA LEU A 37 1.74 -3.71 10.86
C LEU A 37 0.34 -4.21 10.50
N ASN A 38 -0.45 -4.53 11.52
CA ASN A 38 -1.86 -4.80 11.36
C ASN A 38 -2.61 -3.47 11.19
N ILE A 39 -3.30 -3.31 10.06
CA ILE A 39 -4.09 -2.12 9.73
C ILE A 39 -5.59 -2.42 9.64
N SER A 40 -6.06 -3.49 10.28
CA SER A 40 -7.50 -3.75 10.43
C SER A 40 -8.16 -2.67 11.30
N ASP A 41 -9.45 -2.42 11.09
CA ASP A 41 -10.20 -1.41 11.85
C ASP A 41 -10.20 -1.68 13.37
N THR A 42 -10.02 -2.94 13.76
CA THR A 42 -9.91 -3.38 15.16
C THR A 42 -8.55 -3.09 15.79
N ALA A 43 -7.49 -2.94 15.00
CA ALA A 43 -6.11 -2.76 15.48
C ALA A 43 -5.57 -1.34 15.26
N ALA A 44 -6.03 -0.68 14.20
CA ALA A 44 -5.58 0.65 13.79
C ALA A 44 -6.66 1.71 14.05
N HIS A 45 -6.55 2.38 15.19
CA HIS A 45 -7.45 3.46 15.55
C HIS A 45 -7.13 4.74 14.76
N ASN A 46 -8.17 5.40 14.23
CA ASN A 46 -8.02 6.61 13.41
C ASN A 46 -7.08 6.38 12.21
N LEU A 47 -7.25 5.25 11.53
CA LEU A 47 -6.50 4.92 10.32
C LEU A 47 -6.74 5.95 9.22
N LYS A 48 -5.65 6.51 8.70
CA LYS A 48 -5.63 7.38 7.55
C LYS A 48 -4.72 6.77 6.49
N LEU A 49 -5.33 6.41 5.37
CA LEU A 49 -4.65 5.97 4.16
C LEU A 49 -4.65 7.16 3.19
N THR A 50 -3.49 7.78 3.01
CA THR A 50 -3.33 8.94 2.12
C THR A 50 -2.25 8.65 1.08
N ASN A 51 -2.17 9.47 0.04
CA ASN A 51 -1.12 9.35 -0.97
C ASN A 51 0.29 9.59 -0.40
N SER A 52 0.40 10.25 0.75
CA SER A 52 1.70 10.59 1.35
C SER A 52 2.13 9.60 2.42
N ALA A 53 1.18 9.09 3.22
CA ALA A 53 1.47 8.17 4.31
C ALA A 53 0.25 7.33 4.74
N VAL A 54 0.57 6.20 5.37
CA VAL A 54 -0.30 5.46 6.27
C VAL A 54 -0.04 5.95 7.69
N SER A 55 -1.09 6.38 8.39
CA SER A 55 -0.97 6.80 9.80
C SER A 55 -2.15 6.32 10.63
N PHE A 56 -1.88 5.93 11.87
CA PHE A 56 -2.88 5.43 12.81
C PHE A 56 -2.31 5.35 14.23
N ARG A 57 -3.18 5.17 15.21
CA ARG A 57 -2.79 4.85 16.58
C ARG A 57 -3.01 3.35 16.84
N ALA A 58 -2.02 2.69 17.42
CA ALA A 58 -2.12 1.28 17.81
C ALA A 58 -1.45 1.03 19.16
N ARG A 59 -1.58 -0.19 19.68
CA ARG A 59 -0.92 -0.61 20.91
C ARG A 59 0.13 -1.67 20.61
N PHE A 60 1.34 -1.44 21.08
CA PHE A 60 2.46 -2.36 20.96
C PHE A 60 2.85 -2.81 22.35
N SER A 61 2.75 -4.11 22.63
CA SER A 61 2.90 -4.66 23.99
C SER A 61 2.03 -3.93 25.04
N GLY A 62 0.83 -3.50 24.63
CA GLY A 62 -0.08 -2.75 25.49
C GLY A 62 0.26 -1.26 25.65
N VAL A 63 1.32 -0.73 25.06
CA VAL A 63 1.67 0.70 25.10
C VAL A 63 1.10 1.39 23.86
N PRO A 64 0.33 2.49 23.98
CA PRO A 64 -0.18 3.22 22.82
C PRO A 64 0.96 3.91 22.07
N PHE A 65 0.90 3.89 20.74
CA PHE A 65 1.90 4.50 19.85
C PHE A 65 1.22 5.10 18.62
N ASP A 66 1.67 6.28 18.20
CA ASP A 66 1.24 6.94 16.98
C ASP A 66 2.17 6.55 15.83
N VAL A 67 1.65 5.75 14.91
CA VAL A 67 2.37 5.21 13.75
C VAL A 67 2.30 6.19 12.58
N TRP A 68 3.45 6.42 11.94
CA TRP A 68 3.54 7.16 10.70
C TRP A 68 4.46 6.45 9.72
N VAL A 69 3.93 6.12 8.54
CA VAL A 69 4.63 5.32 7.52
C VAL A 69 4.47 6.03 6.17
N PRO A 70 5.53 6.68 5.64
CA PRO A 70 5.51 7.24 4.29
C PRO A 70 5.17 6.17 3.24
N MET A 71 4.39 6.50 2.22
CA MET A 71 3.95 5.51 1.22
C MET A 71 5.09 4.77 0.53
N GLN A 72 6.20 5.47 0.23
CA GLN A 72 7.41 4.89 -0.37
C GLN A 72 8.08 3.79 0.48
N SER A 73 7.76 3.71 1.79
CA SER A 73 8.30 2.68 2.67
C SER A 73 7.42 1.43 2.75
N VAL A 74 6.22 1.44 2.16
CA VAL A 74 5.29 0.31 2.16
C VAL A 74 5.67 -0.66 1.04
N LEU A 75 6.12 -1.86 1.42
CA LEU A 75 6.59 -2.89 0.49
C LEU A 75 5.46 -3.79 -0.03
N GLY A 76 4.31 -3.80 0.64
CA GLY A 76 3.17 -4.61 0.24
C GLY A 76 2.07 -4.65 1.28
N ILE A 77 0.93 -5.19 0.87
CA ILE A 77 -0.24 -5.45 1.71
C ILE A 77 -0.72 -6.88 1.48
N TYR A 78 -1.06 -7.60 2.53
CA TYR A 78 -1.58 -8.97 2.45
C TYR A 78 -2.62 -9.27 3.54
N ALA A 79 -3.50 -10.22 3.26
CA ALA A 79 -4.42 -10.79 4.23
C ALA A 79 -3.67 -11.80 5.11
N ARG A 80 -3.70 -11.62 6.43
CA ARG A 80 -2.97 -12.48 7.38
C ARG A 80 -3.33 -13.96 7.25
N GLU A 81 -4.59 -14.26 6.99
CA GLU A 81 -5.15 -15.61 7.00
C GLU A 81 -4.76 -16.41 5.78
N THR A 82 -4.73 -15.77 4.60
CA THR A 82 -4.55 -16.44 3.32
C THR A 82 -3.18 -16.18 2.69
N GLY A 83 -2.48 -15.13 3.14
CA GLY A 83 -1.26 -14.64 2.50
C GLY A 83 -1.51 -13.91 1.18
N GLN A 84 -2.76 -13.83 0.71
CA GLN A 84 -3.10 -13.15 -0.54
C GLN A 84 -2.90 -11.64 -0.40
N GLY A 85 -2.28 -11.02 -1.40
CA GLY A 85 -1.92 -9.62 -1.32
C GLY A 85 -1.26 -9.11 -2.60
N MET A 86 -0.65 -7.93 -2.47
CA MET A 86 0.16 -7.31 -3.51
C MET A 86 1.48 -6.85 -2.90
N ILE A 87 2.56 -7.04 -3.65
CA ILE A 87 3.87 -6.47 -3.36
C ILE A 87 4.02 -5.22 -4.20
N PHE A 88 4.49 -4.14 -3.58
CA PHE A 88 4.77 -2.89 -4.26
C PHE A 88 6.25 -2.84 -4.63
N SER A 89 6.53 -2.69 -5.92
CA SER A 89 7.88 -2.44 -6.42
C SER A 89 8.15 -0.95 -6.46
N HIS A 90 9.36 -0.54 -6.11
CA HIS A 90 9.79 0.86 -6.20
C HIS A 90 9.86 1.37 -7.65
N ASP A 91 9.78 0.47 -8.64
CA ASP A 91 9.76 0.82 -10.06
C ASP A 91 8.43 1.43 -10.54
N ALA A 92 7.41 1.50 -9.69
CA ALA A 92 6.10 2.06 -10.04
C ALA A 92 6.15 3.54 -10.43
N ASP A 93 7.10 4.32 -9.90
CA ASP A 93 7.36 5.69 -10.35
C ASP A 93 7.84 5.75 -11.81
N THR A 94 8.47 4.67 -12.29
CA THR A 94 8.89 4.54 -13.70
C THR A 94 7.72 4.12 -14.60
N ALA A 95 6.76 3.36 -14.06
CA ALA A 95 5.59 2.91 -14.82
C ALA A 95 4.63 4.06 -15.15
N ASP A 96 4.42 5.01 -14.22
CA ASP A 96 3.60 6.20 -14.48
C ASP A 96 4.24 7.16 -15.48
N GLN A 97 5.58 7.25 -15.53
CA GLN A 97 6.28 7.97 -16.59
C GLN A 97 6.12 7.28 -17.95
N LYS A 98 6.17 5.94 -17.98
CA LYS A 98 6.02 5.18 -19.22
C LYS A 98 4.61 5.27 -19.82
N ILE A 99 3.57 5.38 -18.99
CA ILE A 99 2.19 5.58 -19.45
C ILE A 99 2.02 7.01 -20.01
N ARG A 100 2.60 8.02 -19.36
CA ARG A 100 2.55 9.42 -19.84
C ARG A 100 3.33 9.65 -21.14
N ASP A 101 4.45 8.97 -21.33
CA ASP A 101 5.25 9.07 -22.56
C ASP A 101 4.65 8.28 -23.73
N THR A 102 3.78 7.29 -23.46
CA THR A 102 3.13 6.49 -24.53
C THR A 102 1.89 7.20 -25.12
N GLU A 103 1.30 8.17 -24.41
CA GLU A 103 0.14 8.93 -24.93
C GLU A 103 0.53 10.12 -25.84
N ALA A 104 1.81 10.46 -25.95
CA ALA A 104 2.26 11.64 -26.71
C ALA A 104 2.62 11.38 -28.19
N ASP A 105 2.72 10.13 -28.65
CA ASP A 105 3.01 9.84 -30.06
C ASP A 105 2.35 8.55 -30.58
N SER A 106 1.03 8.60 -30.79
CA SER A 106 0.33 7.63 -31.63
C SER A 106 -0.56 8.38 -32.61
N PRO A 107 -0.31 8.30 -33.94
CA PRO A 107 -1.19 8.92 -34.91
C PRO A 107 -2.56 8.22 -34.84
N ARG A 108 -3.60 9.01 -34.58
CA ARG A 108 -5.02 8.56 -34.52
C ARG A 108 -5.37 7.73 -35.75
N SER A 109 -5.32 6.41 -35.63
CA SER A 109 -5.94 5.51 -36.61
C SER A 109 -7.45 5.61 -36.42
N ARG A 110 -8.13 6.22 -37.41
CA ARG A 110 -9.59 6.34 -37.44
C ARG A 110 -10.21 4.95 -37.42
N PRO A 111 -11.09 4.61 -36.47
CA PRO A 111 -11.78 3.32 -36.49
C PRO A 111 -12.76 3.30 -37.68
N HIS A 112 -12.57 2.36 -38.60
CA HIS A 112 -13.52 2.05 -39.66
C HIS A 112 -14.48 0.99 -39.13
N LEU A 113 -15.71 1.38 -38.78
CA LEU A 113 -16.78 0.41 -38.50
C LEU A 113 -17.60 0.25 -39.77
N LYS A 114 -17.57 -0.94 -40.37
CA LYS A 114 -18.50 -1.32 -41.43
C LYS A 114 -19.80 -1.81 -40.81
N LEU A 115 -20.90 -1.14 -41.14
CA LEU A 115 -22.26 -1.58 -40.83
C LEU A 115 -22.56 -2.84 -41.66
N VAL A 116 -22.82 -3.96 -41.00
CA VAL A 116 -23.36 -5.17 -41.64
C VAL A 116 -24.88 -5.04 -41.65
N LYS A 117 -25.50 -5.18 -42.83
CA LYS A 117 -26.95 -5.16 -43.04
C LYS A 117 -27.48 -6.57 -43.22
#